data_AF-A0A4Y3RS16-F1
#
_entry.id   AF-A0A4Y3RS16-F1
#
_cell.length_a   1.000
_cell.length_b   1.000
_cell.length_c   1.000
_cell.angle_alpha   90.00
_cell.angle_beta   90.00
_cell.angle_gamma   90.00
#
_symmetry.space_group_name_H-M   'P 1'
#
loop_
_entity.id
_entity.type
_entity.pdbx_description
1 polymer ?
#
loop_
_entity_poly.entity_id
_entity_poly.type
_entity_poly.pdbx_seq_one_letter_code
_entity_poly.pdbx_strand_id
1 'polypeptide(L)'
;MVPVPLDTPTLPERILAAVGLALSLTLSRLPLRYRIATVRALRRLPSASRRRVVCLDTAVRHVTPTWWPGRIACMEISLATVLATALTGRRASWALGARRLPDAAHAWVDTAEGPVGHDVGDGADRPYTRVLSIP
;
A
#
# COMPACT_ATOMS: atom_id res chain seq x y z
N MET A 1 -9.73 14.99 12.10
CA MET A 1 -8.49 14.19 12.14
C MET A 1 -7.41 15.07 11.52
N VAL A 2 -6.44 15.55 12.31
CA VAL A 2 -5.43 16.52 11.85
C VAL A 2 -4.54 15.85 10.78
N PRO A 3 -4.31 16.46 9.61
CA PRO A 3 -3.32 15.95 8.67
C PRO A 3 -1.95 16.08 9.35
N VAL A 4 -1.29 14.95 9.61
CA VAL A 4 0.11 14.95 10.04
C VAL A 4 0.90 15.59 8.89
N PRO A 5 1.64 16.70 9.12
CA PRO A 5 2.56 17.21 8.12
C PRO A 5 3.59 16.10 7.89
N LEU A 6 3.55 15.48 6.71
CA LEU A 6 4.57 14.55 6.31
C LEU A 6 5.64 15.39 5.63
N ASP A 7 6.79 15.51 6.30
CA ASP A 7 8.00 16.07 5.71
C ASP A 7 8.19 15.49 4.30
N THR A 8 8.79 16.28 3.41
CA THR A 8 9.16 15.78 2.08
C THR A 8 9.94 14.47 2.22
N PRO A 9 9.56 13.40 1.49
CA PRO A 9 10.15 12.09 1.68
C PRO A 9 11.66 12.18 1.44
N THR A 10 12.42 11.60 2.35
CA THR A 10 13.89 11.63 2.28
C THR A 10 14.38 10.88 1.04
N LEU A 11 15.60 11.17 0.57
CA LEU A 11 16.16 10.48 -0.60
C LEU A 11 16.14 8.94 -0.47
N PRO A 12 16.52 8.33 0.67
CA PRO A 12 16.39 6.89 0.86
C PRO A 12 14.95 6.39 0.75
N GLU A 13 13.98 7.12 1.30
CA GLU A 13 12.56 6.75 1.22
C GLU A 13 12.04 6.82 -0.21
N ARG A 14 12.48 7.81 -0.99
CA ARG A 14 12.15 7.92 -2.42
C ARG A 14 12.72 6.77 -3.23
N ILE A 15 13.96 6.34 -2.94
CA ILE A 15 14.57 5.16 -3.58
C ILE A 15 13.78 3.90 -3.23
N LEU A 16 13.51 3.66 -1.94
CA LEU A 16 12.73 2.51 -1.49
C LEU A 16 11.32 2.50 -2.11
N ALA A 17 10.68 3.67 -2.18
CA ALA A 17 9.38 3.84 -2.81
C ALA A 17 9.42 3.57 -4.32
N ALA A 18 10.43 4.07 -5.02
CA ALA A 18 10.59 3.84 -6.46
C ALA A 18 10.85 2.36 -6.77
N VAL A 19 11.70 1.69 -5.98
CA VAL A 19 11.94 0.24 -6.11
C VAL A 19 10.68 -0.54 -5.77
N GLY A 20 9.99 -0.21 -4.68
CA GLY A 20 8.71 -0.82 -4.30
C GLY A 20 7.64 -0.68 -5.38
N LEU A 21 7.54 0.50 -5.99
CA LEU A 21 6.62 0.78 -7.09
C LEU A 21 6.97 -0.01 -8.35
N ALA A 22 8.25 -0.04 -8.74
CA ALA A 22 8.71 -0.82 -9.89
C ALA A 22 8.43 -2.32 -9.73
N LEU A 23 8.66 -2.87 -8.53
CA LEU A 23 8.33 -4.25 -8.20
C LEU A 23 6.81 -4.49 -8.23
N SER A 24 6.02 -3.59 -7.66
CA SER A 24 4.56 -3.65 -7.67
C SER A 24 4.01 -3.67 -9.10
N LEU A 25 4.52 -2.81 -9.98
CA LEU A 25 4.09 -2.75 -11.39
C LEU A 25 4.49 -4.01 -12.15
N THR A 26 5.69 -4.54 -11.89
CA THR A 26 6.14 -5.81 -12.47
C THR A 26 5.24 -6.98 -12.04
N LEU A 27 4.95 -7.09 -10.74
CA LEU A 27 4.04 -8.10 -10.20
C LEU A 27 2.59 -7.89 -10.65
N SER A 28 2.22 -6.65 -11.02
CA SER A 28 0.89 -6.34 -11.52
C SER A 28 0.64 -6.84 -12.94
N ARG A 29 1.69 -7.24 -13.66
CA ARG A 29 1.59 -8.00 -14.91
C ARG A 29 1.31 -9.48 -14.69
N LEU A 30 1.48 -9.97 -13.45
CA LEU A 30 1.25 -11.36 -13.08
C LEU A 30 -0.15 -11.54 -12.45
N PRO A 31 -0.68 -12.79 -12.49
CA PRO A 31 -1.91 -13.14 -11.77
C PRO A 31 -1.84 -12.81 -10.27
N LEU A 32 -2.98 -12.42 -9.69
CA LEU A 32 -3.10 -11.99 -8.28
C LEU A 32 -2.46 -12.97 -7.27
N ARG A 33 -2.53 -14.27 -7.54
CA ARG A 33 -1.91 -15.32 -6.70
C ARG A 33 -0.43 -15.10 -6.43
N TYR A 34 0.32 -14.55 -7.39
CA TYR A 34 1.75 -14.26 -7.21
C TYR A 34 1.97 -13.05 -6.32
N ARG A 35 1.13 -12.02 -6.43
CA ARG A 35 1.15 -10.86 -5.53
C ARG A 35 0.90 -11.29 -4.08
N ILE A 36 -0.14 -12.12 -3.89
CA ILE A 36 -0.48 -12.71 -2.58
C ILE A 36 0.68 -13.56 -2.05
N ALA A 37 1.28 -14.41 -2.89
CA ALA A 37 2.41 -15.25 -2.51
C ALA A 37 3.64 -14.43 -2.11
N THR A 38 3.95 -13.34 -2.84
CA THR A 38 5.03 -12.42 -2.49
C THR A 38 4.80 -11.81 -1.12
N VAL A 39 3.61 -11.25 -0.83
CA VAL A 39 3.33 -10.68 0.49
C VAL A 39 3.41 -11.75 1.58
N ARG A 40 2.87 -12.96 1.34
CA ARG A 40 2.97 -14.09 2.29
C ARG A 40 4.38 -14.55 2.58
N ALA A 41 5.32 -14.36 1.65
CA ALA A 41 6.73 -14.68 1.87
C ALA A 41 7.36 -13.71 2.88
N LEU A 42 6.86 -12.48 2.96
CA LEU A 42 7.35 -11.42 3.85
C LEU A 42 6.85 -11.55 5.30
N ARG A 43 5.92 -12.49 5.57
CA ARG A 43 5.28 -12.68 6.89
C ARG A 43 6.25 -12.88 8.07
N ARG A 44 7.49 -13.31 7.79
CA ARG A 44 8.53 -13.58 8.80
C ARG A 44 9.24 -12.31 9.29
N LEU A 45 9.16 -11.21 8.55
CA LEU A 45 9.77 -9.95 8.95
C LEU A 45 9.02 -9.34 10.15
N PRO A 46 9.66 -8.58 11.05
CA PRO A 46 8.96 -7.91 12.14
C PRO A 46 8.02 -6.80 11.60
N SER A 47 6.92 -6.53 12.32
CA SER A 47 5.96 -5.49 11.91
C SER A 47 6.59 -4.09 11.89
N ALA A 48 6.23 -3.27 10.91
CA ALA A 48 6.55 -1.85 10.86
C ALA A 48 5.60 -1.03 11.75
N SER A 49 6.07 0.11 12.24
CA SER A 49 5.20 1.11 12.89
C SER A 49 4.32 1.81 11.85
N ARG A 50 3.14 2.26 12.25
CA ARG A 50 2.22 2.95 11.33
C ARG A 50 2.84 4.20 10.71
N ARG A 51 3.57 4.98 11.51
CA ARG A 51 4.27 6.18 11.03
C ARG A 51 5.20 5.85 9.86
N ARG A 52 5.97 4.75 9.94
CA ARG A 52 6.88 4.34 8.87
C ARG A 52 6.14 3.98 7.59
N VAL A 53 5.03 3.25 7.72
CA VAL A 53 4.17 2.87 6.60
C VAL A 53 3.54 4.10 5.94
N VAL A 54 3.07 5.07 6.73
CA VAL A 54 2.52 6.35 6.22
C VAL A 54 3.56 7.16 5.44
N CYS A 55 4.80 7.26 5.95
CA CYS A 55 5.89 7.93 5.24
C CYS A 55 6.19 7.24 3.91
N LEU A 56 6.26 5.90 3.89
CA LEU A 56 6.52 5.14 2.66
C LEU A 56 5.35 5.21 1.67
N ASP A 57 4.10 5.17 2.14
CA ASP A 57 2.91 5.35 1.27
C ASP A 57 2.94 6.72 0.59
N THR A 58 3.28 7.75 1.35
CA THR A 58 3.40 9.12 0.84
C THR A 58 4.56 9.23 -0.15
N ALA A 59 5.70 8.60 0.15
CA ALA A 59 6.82 8.53 -0.77
C ALA A 59 6.44 7.81 -2.08
N VAL A 60 5.71 6.70 -2.02
CA VAL A 60 5.21 5.96 -3.20
C VAL A 60 4.29 6.85 -4.04
N ARG A 61 3.31 7.52 -3.43
CA ARG A 61 2.43 8.46 -4.13
C ARG A 61 3.22 9.61 -4.76
N HIS A 62 4.25 10.11 -4.08
CA HIS A 62 5.09 11.20 -4.56
C HIS A 62 5.97 10.79 -5.76
N VAL A 63 6.49 9.55 -5.80
CA VAL A 63 7.28 9.05 -6.93
C VAL A 63 6.45 8.41 -8.05
N THR A 64 5.12 8.38 -7.90
CA THR A 64 4.22 7.81 -8.91
C THR A 64 4.19 8.72 -10.14
N PRO A 65 4.60 8.23 -11.33
CA PRO A 65 4.63 9.03 -12.54
C PRO A 65 3.22 9.34 -13.05
N THR A 66 2.96 10.62 -13.38
CA THR A 66 1.69 11.06 -13.96
C THR A 66 1.54 10.72 -15.44
N TRP A 67 2.65 10.50 -16.15
CA TRP A 67 2.69 10.20 -17.59
C TRP A 67 2.51 8.70 -17.90
N TRP A 68 2.40 7.85 -16.89
CA TRP A 68 2.41 6.41 -17.09
C TRP A 68 1.11 5.92 -17.76
N PRO A 69 1.19 5.18 -18.88
CA PRO A 69 0.01 4.78 -19.64
C PRO A 69 -0.77 3.61 -19.00
N GLY A 70 -0.17 2.90 -18.05
CA GLY A 70 -0.81 1.81 -17.33
C GLY A 70 -1.63 2.29 -16.13
N ARG A 71 -2.36 1.36 -15.50
CA ARG A 71 -3.11 1.65 -14.27
C ARG A 71 -2.14 1.66 -13.08
N ILE A 72 -2.08 2.79 -12.36
CA ILE A 72 -1.50 2.88 -11.02
C ILE A 72 -2.62 3.37 -10.10
N ALA A 73 -3.25 2.45 -9.38
CA ALA A 73 -4.36 2.74 -8.50
C ALA A 73 -4.07 2.23 -7.08
N CYS A 74 -5.10 2.17 -6.23
CA CYS A 74 -4.98 1.72 -4.83
C CYS A 74 -4.31 0.35 -4.69
N MET A 75 -4.50 -0.55 -5.66
CA MET A 75 -3.87 -1.87 -5.70
C MET A 75 -2.36 -1.78 -5.84
N GLU A 76 -1.87 -1.09 -6.88
CA GLU A 76 -0.45 -0.96 -7.16
C GLU A 76 0.26 -0.12 -6.09
N ILE A 77 -0.39 0.95 -5.62
CA ILE A 77 0.14 1.83 -4.57
C ILE A 77 0.26 1.07 -3.25
N SER A 78 -0.81 0.41 -2.77
CA SER A 78 -0.76 -0.33 -1.50
C SER A 78 0.24 -1.48 -1.52
N LEU A 79 0.34 -2.22 -2.63
CA LEU A 79 1.34 -3.26 -2.80
C LEU A 79 2.77 -2.67 -2.83
N ALA A 80 2.97 -1.55 -3.51
CA ALA A 80 4.25 -0.84 -3.51
C ALA A 80 4.66 -0.40 -2.11
N THR A 81 3.72 0.10 -1.30
CA THR A 81 3.95 0.47 0.10
C THR A 81 4.37 -0.74 0.95
N VAL A 82 3.73 -1.89 0.77
CA VAL A 82 4.10 -3.15 1.45
C VAL A 82 5.50 -3.61 1.06
N LEU A 83 5.83 -3.56 -0.24
CA LEU A 83 7.16 -3.93 -0.73
C LEU A 83 8.25 -2.95 -0.28
N ALA A 84 7.98 -1.64 -0.33
CA ALA A 84 8.89 -0.62 0.19
C ALA A 84 9.15 -0.80 1.68
N THR A 85 8.12 -1.21 2.44
CA THR A 85 8.26 -1.56 3.86
C THR A 85 9.16 -2.80 4.02
N ALA A 86 8.95 -3.82 3.21
CA ALA A 86 9.78 -5.03 3.17
C ALA A 86 11.25 -4.76 2.90
N LEU A 87 11.55 -3.81 2.01
CA LEU A 87 12.92 -3.37 1.73
C LEU A 87 13.61 -2.72 2.94
N THR A 88 12.85 -2.26 3.94
CA THR A 88 13.40 -1.81 5.24
C THR A 88 13.60 -2.94 6.25
N GLY A 89 13.38 -4.20 5.85
CA GLY A 89 13.44 -5.37 6.73
C GLY A 89 12.24 -5.51 7.66
N ARG A 90 11.13 -4.81 7.37
CA ARG A 90 9.88 -4.84 8.15
C ARG A 90 8.71 -5.28 7.28
N ARG A 91 7.65 -5.83 7.86
CA ARG A 91 6.40 -6.12 7.13
C ARG A 91 5.30 -5.12 7.46
N ALA A 92 4.38 -4.98 6.51
CA ALA A 92 3.07 -4.39 6.74
C ALA A 92 2.02 -5.35 6.15
N SER A 93 0.84 -5.40 6.77
CA SER A 93 -0.21 -6.30 6.32
C SER A 93 -0.93 -5.68 5.13
N TRP A 94 -1.21 -6.49 4.11
CA TRP A 94 -1.91 -6.03 2.92
C TRP A 94 -3.36 -6.49 2.96
N ALA A 95 -4.27 -5.55 2.74
CA ALA A 95 -5.70 -5.79 2.77
C ALA A 95 -6.34 -5.51 1.42
N LEU A 96 -7.18 -6.44 0.99
CA LEU A 96 -8.08 -6.28 -0.14
C LEU A 96 -9.50 -6.26 0.39
N GLY A 97 -10.29 -5.29 -0.03
CA GLY A 97 -11.67 -5.15 0.36
C GLY A 97 -12.58 -4.80 -0.79
N ALA A 98 -13.87 -4.85 -0.51
CA ALA A 98 -14.90 -4.47 -1.45
C ALA A 98 -16.04 -3.77 -0.71
N ARG A 99 -16.81 -2.97 -1.44
CA ARG A 99 -18.10 -2.42 -1.00
C ARG A 99 -19.13 -2.64 -2.10
N ARG A 100 -20.42 -2.66 -1.73
CA ARG A 100 -21.53 -2.98 -2.63
C ARG A 100 -22.30 -1.79 -3.19
N LEU A 101 -21.98 -0.55 -2.78
CA LEU A 101 -22.77 0.61 -3.23
C LEU A 101 -21.97 1.93 -3.20
N PRO A 102 -21.38 2.37 -4.32
CA PRO A 102 -21.26 1.63 -5.60
C PRO A 102 -20.35 0.41 -5.46
N ASP A 103 -20.57 -0.63 -6.28
CA ASP A 103 -19.69 -1.80 -6.33
C ASP A 103 -18.25 -1.36 -6.65
N ALA A 104 -17.37 -1.51 -5.68
CA ALA A 104 -15.99 -1.09 -5.81
C ALA A 104 -15.06 -2.01 -5.00
N ALA A 105 -13.93 -2.37 -5.61
CA ALA A 105 -12.83 -3.04 -4.94
C ALA A 105 -11.79 -2.01 -4.52
N HIS A 106 -11.21 -2.20 -3.34
CA HIS A 106 -10.15 -1.34 -2.80
C HIS A 106 -9.04 -2.17 -2.18
N ALA A 107 -7.84 -1.59 -2.15
CA ALA A 107 -6.69 -2.20 -1.53
C ALA A 107 -5.96 -1.17 -0.66
N TRP A 108 -5.54 -1.58 0.53
CA TRP A 108 -4.87 -0.72 1.48
C TRP A 108 -3.88 -1.52 2.33
N VAL A 109 -3.10 -0.81 3.15
CA VAL A 109 -2.16 -1.42 4.07
C VAL A 109 -2.74 -1.37 5.48
N ASP A 110 -2.80 -2.51 6.16
CA ASP A 110 -3.17 -2.58 7.56
C ASP A 110 -1.93 -2.54 8.45
N THR A 111 -2.05 -1.80 9.54
CA THR A 111 -1.06 -1.76 10.62
C THR A 111 -1.79 -2.01 11.95
N ALA A 112 -1.05 -2.34 13.02
CA ALA A 112 -1.64 -2.53 14.34
C ALA A 112 -2.40 -1.29 14.85
N GLU A 113 -2.00 -0.10 14.41
CA GLU A 113 -2.60 1.18 14.79
C GLU A 113 -3.70 1.65 13.81
N GLY A 114 -4.07 0.81 12.82
CA GLY A 114 -5.13 1.08 11.86
C GLY A 114 -4.67 1.11 10.39
N PRO A 115 -5.60 1.32 9.44
CA PRO A 115 -5.30 1.27 8.02
C PRO A 115 -4.55 2.52 7.52
N VAL A 116 -3.75 2.32 6.47
CA VAL A 116 -2.98 3.34 5.73
C VAL A 116 -3.31 3.22 4.25
N GLY A 117 -3.55 4.35 3.57
CA GLY A 117 -4.00 4.38 2.18
C GLY A 117 -5.45 3.91 1.97
N HIS A 118 -6.18 3.68 3.06
CA HIS A 118 -7.63 3.53 3.03
C HIS A 118 -8.24 4.92 2.80
N ASP A 119 -8.99 5.12 1.73
CA ASP A 119 -9.65 6.40 1.47
C ASP A 119 -10.67 6.66 2.58
N VAL A 120 -10.30 7.55 3.51
CA VAL A 120 -11.15 7.97 4.64
C VAL A 120 -12.27 8.91 4.16
N GLY A 121 -12.16 9.46 2.94
CA GLY A 121 -13.07 10.50 2.42
C GLY A 121 -14.34 9.99 1.72
N ASP A 122 -14.24 8.98 0.85
CA ASP A 122 -15.36 8.55 -0.02
C ASP A 122 -16.20 7.39 0.54
N GLY A 123 -15.91 6.95 1.77
CA GLY A 123 -16.46 5.73 2.37
C GLY A 123 -16.97 5.88 3.80
N ALA A 124 -17.01 7.08 4.38
CA ALA A 124 -17.46 7.27 5.78
C ALA A 124 -18.87 6.71 6.02
N ASP A 125 -19.79 6.94 5.07
CA ASP A 125 -21.16 6.42 5.14
C ASP A 125 -21.29 4.95 4.68
N ARG A 126 -20.28 4.43 3.97
CA ARG A 126 -20.27 3.08 3.37
C ARG A 126 -18.84 2.50 3.34
N PRO A 127 -18.38 1.94 4.47
CA PRO A 127 -16.99 1.52 4.60
C PRO A 127 -16.69 0.30 3.73
N TYR A 128 -15.46 0.24 3.21
CA TYR A 128 -14.97 -0.98 2.57
C TYR A 128 -14.87 -2.11 3.58
N THR A 129 -15.47 -3.25 3.24
CA THR A 129 -15.34 -4.46 4.05
C THR A 129 -14.09 -5.20 3.61
N ARG A 130 -13.21 -5.54 4.56
CA ARG A 130 -12.03 -6.35 4.29
C ARG A 130 -12.45 -7.77 3.89
N VAL A 131 -12.04 -8.21 2.72
CA VAL A 131 -12.32 -9.55 2.19
C VAL A 131 -11.12 -10.47 2.38
N LEU A 132 -9.90 -9.93 2.23
CA LEU A 132 -8.66 -10.67 2.42
C LEU A 132 -7.64 -9.80 3.16
N SER A 133 -6.96 -10.39 4.13
CA SER A 133 -5.79 -9.79 4.80
C SER A 133 -4.61 -10.75 4.70
N ILE A 134 -3.44 -10.21 4.38
CA ILE A 134 -2.20 -10.97 4.25
C ILE A 134 -1.15 -10.30 5.13
N PRO A 135 -0.62 -11.00 6.15
CA PRO A 135 0.32 -10.40 7.10
C PRO A 135 1.73 -10.23 6.56
#